data_AF-P35090-F1
#
_entry.id   AF-P35090-F1
#
_cell.length_a   1.000
_cell.length_b   1.000
_cell.length_c   1.000
_cell.angle_alpha   90.00
_cell.angle_beta   90.00
_cell.angle_gamma   90.00
#
_symmetry.space_group_name_H-M   'P 1'
#
loop_
_entity.id
_entity.type
_entity.pdbx_description
1 polymer ?
#
loop_
_entity_poly.entity_id
_entity_poly.type
_entity_poly.pdbx_seq_one_letter_code
_entity_poly.pdbx_strand_id
1 'polypeptide(L)' 'MNQGKIWTVVNPAVGLPLLLGSVAITALLVHLAVLTHTTWFPAFTQGGLKKAA' A
#
# COMPACT_ATOMS: atom_id res chain seq x y z
N MET A 1 -22.56 -4.23 -3.78
CA MET A 1 -21.84 -5.45 -3.35
C MET A 1 -22.57 -6.69 -3.90
N ASN A 2 -22.44 -7.00 -5.19
CA ASN A 2 -23.17 -8.10 -5.88
C ASN A 2 -22.30 -9.32 -6.23
N GLN A 3 -21.04 -9.35 -5.78
CA GLN A 3 -20.05 -10.39 -6.11
C GLN A 3 -19.88 -11.45 -5.00
N GLY A 4 -20.84 -11.59 -4.08
CA GLY A 4 -20.73 -12.52 -2.93
C GLY A 4 -20.59 -13.99 -3.32
N LYS A 5 -20.96 -14.36 -4.55
CA LYS A 5 -20.81 -15.71 -5.10
C LYS A 5 -19.42 -15.99 -5.68
N ILE A 6 -18.47 -15.05 -5.64
CA ILE A 6 -17.10 -15.26 -6.14
C ILE A 6 -16.44 -16.50 -5.52
N TRP A 7 -16.75 -16.81 -4.25
CA TRP A 7 -16.20 -17.94 -3.52
C TRP A 7 -16.75 -19.31 -3.94
N THR A 8 -17.73 -19.36 -4.85
CA THR A 8 -18.17 -20.63 -5.47
C THR A 8 -17.27 -21.05 -6.64
N VAL A 9 -16.43 -20.14 -7.14
CA VAL A 9 -15.48 -20.39 -8.25
C VAL A 9 -14.01 -20.11 -7.87
N VAL A 10 -13.76 -19.46 -6.73
CA VAL A 10 -12.43 -19.23 -6.16
C VAL A 10 -12.38 -19.80 -4.75
N ASN A 11 -11.39 -20.67 -4.45
CA ASN A 11 -11.19 -21.18 -3.10
C ASN A 11 -10.77 -20.03 -2.14
N PRO A 12 -11.57 -19.69 -1.11
CA PRO A 12 -11.26 -18.58 -0.20
C PRO A 12 -9.96 -18.75 0.59
N ALA A 13 -9.53 -19.99 0.86
CA ALA A 13 -8.26 -20.26 1.55
C ALA A 13 -7.02 -19.86 0.72
N VAL A 14 -7.17 -19.67 -0.59
CA VAL A 14 -6.13 -19.16 -1.49
C VAL A 14 -6.42 -17.72 -1.92
N GLY A 15 -7.67 -17.42 -2.29
CA GLY A 15 -8.06 -16.12 -2.80
C GLY A 15 -7.99 -15.00 -1.76
N LEU A 16 -8.33 -15.25 -0.48
CA LEU A 16 -8.23 -14.23 0.57
C LEU A 16 -6.77 -13.88 0.90
N PRO A 17 -5.86 -14.84 1.10
CA PRO A 17 -4.43 -14.52 1.22
C PRO A 17 -3.86 -13.78 0.01
N LEU A 18 -4.24 -14.17 -1.22
CA LEU A 18 -3.83 -13.44 -2.42
C LEU A 18 -4.34 -12.00 -2.42
N LEU A 19 -5.62 -11.77 -2.11
CA LEU A 19 -6.18 -10.43 -2.04
C LEU A 19 -5.43 -9.55 -1.03
N LEU A 20 -5.27 -10.02 0.21
CA LEU A 20 -4.62 -9.24 1.27
C LEU A 20 -3.12 -9.05 0.98
N GLY A 21 -2.44 -10.07 0.46
CA GLY A 21 -1.04 -10.00 0.07
C GLY A 21 -0.81 -9.01 -1.08
N SER A 22 -1.63 -9.06 -2.12
CA SER A 22 -1.55 -8.11 -3.25
C SER A 22 -1.82 -6.68 -2.79
N VAL A 23 -2.83 -6.44 -1.95
CA VAL A 23 -3.12 -5.11 -1.40
C VAL A 23 -1.93 -4.57 -0.60
N ALA A 24 -1.31 -5.41 0.25
CA ALA A 24 -0.13 -5.01 1.01
C ALA A 24 1.05 -4.65 0.08
N ILE A 25 1.33 -5.45 -0.95
CA ILE A 25 2.38 -5.17 -1.93
C ILE A 25 2.09 -3.88 -2.68
N THR A 26 0.86 -3.66 -3.15
CA THR A 26 0.46 -2.42 -3.82
C THR A 26 0.67 -1.21 -2.90
N ALA A 27 0.27 -1.30 -1.63
CA ALA A 27 0.49 -0.21 -0.68
C ALA A 27 1.98 0.11 -0.51
N LEU A 28 2.84 -0.90 -0.35
CA LEU A 28 4.29 -0.71 -0.22
C LEU A 28 4.90 -0.07 -1.47
N LEU A 29 4.50 -0.52 -2.67
CA LEU A 29 4.99 0.04 -3.94
C LEU A 29 4.57 1.51 -4.11
N VAL A 30 3.35 1.87 -3.73
CA VAL A 30 2.90 3.28 -3.76
C VAL A 30 3.74 4.14 -2.80
N HIS A 31 4.00 3.66 -1.58
CA HIS A 31 4.87 4.38 -0.64
C HIS A 31 6.29 4.54 -1.19
N LEU A 32 6.84 3.49 -1.79
CA LEU A 32 8.16 3.51 -2.41
C LEU A 32 8.21 4.52 -3.57
N ALA A 33 7.19 4.54 -4.44
CA ALA A 33 7.11 5.49 -5.54
C ALA A 33 7.06 6.95 -5.04
N VAL A 34 6.28 7.24 -4.00
CA VAL A 34 6.24 8.58 -3.39
C VAL A 34 7.59 8.94 -2.76
N LEU A 35 8.27 7.97 -2.14
CA LEU A 35 9.58 8.16 -1.53
C LEU A 35 10.65 8.51 -2.57
N THR A 36 10.61 7.89 -3.76
CA THR A 36 11.63 8.06 -4.80
C THR A 36 11.32 9.17 -5.82
N HIS A 37 10.08 9.66 -5.88
CA HIS A 37 9.65 10.67 -6.86
C HIS A 37 9.19 12.00 -6.25
N THR A 38 9.39 12.22 -4.94
CA THR A 38 9.10 13.49 -4.28
C THR A 38 10.25 13.90 -3.35
N THR A 39 10.35 15.19 -3.03
CA THR A 39 11.36 15.70 -2.10
C THR A 39 10.87 15.74 -0.65
N TRP A 40 9.55 15.86 -0.46
CA TRP A 40 8.98 16.01 0.87
C TRP A 40 9.02 14.72 1.68
N PHE A 41 8.87 13.54 1.05
CA PHE A 41 8.83 12.29 1.82
C PHE A 41 10.21 11.92 2.36
N PRO A 42 11.30 11.99 1.57
CA PRO A 42 12.66 11.92 2.11
C PRO A 42 12.93 12.98 3.19
N ALA A 43 12.52 14.24 2.98
CA ALA A 43 12.71 15.31 3.97
C ALA A 43 11.93 15.05 5.28
N PHE A 44 10.73 14.48 5.19
CA PHE A 44 9.95 14.03 6.35
C PHE A 44 10.66 12.92 7.12
N THR A 45 11.20 11.91 6.43
CA THR A 45 11.96 10.82 7.06
C THR A 45 13.31 11.24 7.63
N GLN A 46 13.94 12.26 7.04
CA GLN A 46 15.19 12.87 7.55
C GLN A 46 14.97 13.56 8.90
N GLY A 47 13.78 14.14 9.11
CA GLY A 47 13.44 14.89 10.31
C GLY A 47 14.28 16.17 10.48
N GLY A 48 14.33 16.69 11.71
CA GLY A 48 15.24 17.78 12.08
C GLY A 48 14.93 19.18 11.50
N LEU A 49 13.79 19.36 10.83
CA LEU A 49 13.37 20.67 10.34
C LEU A 49 13.08 21.61 11.52
N LYS A 50 13.91 22.64 11.68
CA LYS A 50 13.66 23.74 12.61
C LYS A 50 12.61 24.67 11.99
N LYS A 51 11.70 25.18 12.82
CA LYS A 51 10.76 26.23 12.41
C LYS A 51 11.56 27.42 11.87
N ALA A 52 11.20 27.93 10.69
CA ALA A 52 11.78 29.16 10.17
C ALA A 52 11.45 30.33 11.12
N ALA A 53 12.39 31.26 11.28
CA ALA A 53 12.28 32.42 12.16
C ALA A 53 11.08 33.31 11.82
#